data_AF-D3AT20-F1
#
_entry.id   AF-D3AT20-F1
#
_cell.length_a   1.000
_cell.length_b   1.000
_cell.length_c   1.000
_cell.angle_alpha   90.00
_cell.angle_beta   90.00
_cell.angle_gamma   90.00
#
_symmetry.space_group_name_H-M   'P 1'
#
loop_
_entity.id
_entity.type
_entity.pdbx_description
1 polymer ?
#
loop_
_entity_poly.entity_id
_entity_poly.type
_entity_poly.pdbx_seq_one_letter_code
_entity_poly.pdbx_strand_id
1 'polypeptide(L)'
;VSVFPVFLAKNQLDTFATELCREAEISGRVGTETARREQVLRERTGLDPTVEWSQRGDIQLNHEVTVKLTLHRDLGLFGNFGSFPITLKASATGKSEVYHK
;
A
#
# COMPACT_ATOMS: atom_id res chain seq x y z
N VAL A 1 -8.44 16.58 20.34
CA VAL A 1 -7.90 15.47 19.53
C VAL A 1 -7.33 16.04 18.25
N SER A 2 -6.04 15.86 17.98
CA SER A 2 -5.46 16.27 16.69
C SER A 2 -5.57 15.12 15.70
N VAL A 3 -6.37 15.32 14.66
CA VAL A 3 -6.59 14.35 13.58
C VAL A 3 -5.51 14.43 12.49
N PHE A 4 -4.68 15.47 12.52
CA PHE A 4 -3.65 15.75 11.52
C PHE A 4 -2.64 14.59 11.31
N PRO A 5 -2.09 13.95 12.37
CA PRO A 5 -1.17 12.82 12.19
C PRO A 5 -1.83 11.60 11.54
N VAL A 6 -3.13 11.40 11.76
CA VAL A 6 -3.92 10.31 11.17
C VAL A 6 -4.11 10.56 9.68
N PHE A 7 -4.47 11.78 9.31
CA PHE A 7 -4.66 12.16 7.91
C PHE A 7 -3.38 12.06 7.10
N LEU A 8 -2.23 12.44 7.68
CA LEU A 8 -0.94 12.29 7.03
C LEU A 8 -0.60 10.81 6.79
N ALA A 9 -0.76 9.96 7.81
CA ALA A 9 -0.51 8.53 7.68
C ALA A 9 -1.44 7.87 6.65
N LYS A 10 -2.71 8.28 6.61
CA LYS A 10 -3.68 7.81 5.63
C LYS A 10 -3.29 8.23 4.21
N ASN A 11 -2.91 9.49 4.01
CA ASN A 11 -2.44 9.96 2.70
C ASN A 11 -1.20 9.19 2.24
N GLN A 12 -0.22 8.99 3.12
CA GLN A 12 0.96 8.19 2.82
C GLN A 12 0.60 6.74 2.46
N LEU A 13 -0.36 6.14 3.17
CA LEU A 13 -0.85 4.79 2.87
C LEU A 13 -1.57 4.70 1.52
N ASP A 14 -2.32 5.73 1.12
CA ASP A 14 -2.97 5.80 -0.20
C ASP A 14 -1.96 5.96 -1.33
N THR A 15 -0.95 6.80 -1.13
CA THR A 15 0.18 6.94 -2.06
C THR A 15 0.95 5.62 -2.17
N PHE A 16 1.18 4.93 -1.06
CA PHE A 16 1.80 3.61 -1.05
C PHE A 16 1.01 2.65 -1.95
N ALA A 17 -0.30 2.48 -1.72
CA ALA A 17 -1.12 1.57 -2.51
C ALA A 17 -1.06 1.89 -4.00
N THR A 18 -1.18 3.17 -4.36
CA THR A 18 -1.11 3.64 -5.75
C THR A 18 0.25 3.36 -6.40
N GLU A 19 1.34 3.71 -5.74
CA GLU A 19 2.70 3.52 -6.28
C GLU A 19 3.08 2.05 -6.39
N LEU A 20 2.61 1.22 -5.46
CA LEU A 20 2.85 -0.22 -5.50
C LEU A 20 2.02 -0.90 -6.61
N CYS A 21 0.75 -0.51 -6.78
CA CYS A 21 -0.08 -0.97 -7.90
C CYS A 21 0.53 -0.57 -9.24
N ARG A 22 1.03 0.67 -9.35
CA ARG A 22 1.69 1.14 -10.57
C ARG A 22 2.90 0.30 -10.96
N GLU A 23 3.70 -0.15 -9.99
CA GLU A 23 4.81 -1.07 -10.27
C GLU A 23 4.33 -2.40 -10.85
N ALA A 24 3.21 -2.94 -10.35
CA ALA A 24 2.62 -4.17 -10.89
C ALA A 24 2.09 -3.97 -12.33
N GLU A 25 1.52 -2.80 -12.63
CA GLU A 25 1.04 -2.47 -13.98
C GLU A 25 2.19 -2.46 -15.00
N ILE A 26 3.27 -1.73 -14.69
CA ILE A 26 4.39 -1.52 -15.63
C ILE A 26 5.32 -2.74 -15.74
N SER A 27 5.46 -3.51 -14.66
CA SER A 27 6.22 -4.78 -14.70
C SER A 27 5.38 -5.93 -15.25
N GLY A 28 4.05 -5.77 -15.25
CA GLY A 28 3.10 -6.79 -15.67
C GLY A 28 3.12 -8.03 -14.81
N ARG A 29 3.49 -7.91 -13.52
CA ARG A 29 3.51 -9.01 -12.57
C ARG A 29 3.46 -8.53 -11.14
N VAL A 30 3.04 -9.41 -10.25
CA VAL A 30 3.24 -9.27 -8.79
C VAL A 30 4.30 -10.29 -8.39
N GLY A 31 5.50 -9.79 -8.09
CA GLY A 31 6.68 -10.60 -7.82
C GLY A 31 7.86 -9.78 -7.27
N THR A 32 9.05 -10.01 -7.82
CA THR A 32 10.32 -9.44 -7.31
C THR A 32 10.33 -7.92 -7.39
N GLU A 33 9.81 -7.36 -8.47
CA GLU A 33 9.74 -5.93 -8.76
C GLU A 33 8.85 -5.22 -7.74
N THR A 34 7.63 -5.74 -7.55
CA THR A 34 6.69 -5.23 -6.57
C THR A 34 7.19 -5.42 -5.13
N ALA A 35 7.89 -6.53 -4.82
CA ALA A 35 8.47 -6.74 -3.49
C ALA A 35 9.59 -5.73 -3.18
N ARG A 36 10.45 -5.45 -4.17
CA ARG A 36 11.48 -4.41 -4.05
C ARG A 36 10.84 -3.03 -3.88
N ARG A 37 9.79 -2.73 -4.67
CA ARG A 37 9.06 -1.47 -4.56
C ARG A 37 8.40 -1.30 -3.20
N GLU A 38 7.77 -2.36 -2.69
CA GLU A 38 7.17 -2.40 -1.37
C GLU A 38 8.19 -2.06 -0.29
N GLN A 39 9.37 -2.68 -0.30
CA GLN A 39 10.44 -2.36 0.65
C GLN A 39 10.85 -0.89 0.59
N VAL A 40 11.07 -0.34 -0.61
CA VAL A 40 11.40 1.08 -0.79
C VAL A 40 10.30 2.00 -0.23
N LEU A 41 9.03 1.63 -0.40
CA LEU A 41 7.90 2.40 0.12
C LEU A 41 7.80 2.32 1.65
N ARG A 42 8.07 1.15 2.25
CA ARG A 42 8.18 0.99 3.71
C ARG A 42 9.27 1.89 4.29
N GLU A 43 10.46 1.88 3.69
CA GLU A 43 11.60 2.70 4.12
C GLU A 43 11.32 4.21 3.98
N ARG A 44 10.70 4.64 2.86
CA ARG A 44 10.40 6.05 2.60
C ARG A 44 9.28 6.61 3.48
N THR A 45 8.26 5.81 3.76
CA THR A 45 7.06 6.27 4.49
C THR A 45 7.15 5.98 6.00
N GLY A 46 8.00 5.04 6.41
CA GLY A 46 8.01 4.50 7.76
C GLY A 46 6.74 3.73 8.13
N LEU A 47 5.91 3.35 7.14
CA LEU A 47 4.70 2.57 7.34
C LEU A 47 4.99 1.09 7.11
N ASP A 48 4.39 0.24 7.94
CA ASP A 48 4.50 -1.22 7.85
C ASP A 48 3.11 -1.87 7.70
N PRO A 49 2.37 -1.63 6.59
CA PRO A 49 1.06 -2.24 6.40
C PRO A 49 1.16 -3.72 6.01
N THR A 50 0.11 -4.49 6.30
CA THR A 50 -0.14 -5.77 5.65
C THR A 50 -0.54 -5.53 4.20
N VAL A 51 0.12 -6.20 3.26
CA VAL A 51 -0.08 -6.06 1.80
C VAL A 51 -0.74 -7.31 1.26
N GLU A 52 -1.92 -7.16 0.66
CA GLU A 52 -2.68 -8.24 0.04
C GLU A 52 -2.92 -7.93 -1.44
N TRP A 53 -2.70 -8.92 -2.29
CA TRP A 53 -2.88 -8.80 -3.74
C TRP A 53 -4.04 -9.67 -4.20
N SER A 54 -4.81 -9.21 -5.18
CA SER A 54 -5.86 -10.01 -5.82
C SER A 54 -5.31 -11.22 -6.57
N GLN A 55 -4.09 -11.12 -7.09
CA GLN A 55 -3.38 -12.19 -7.78
C GLN A 55 -1.86 -12.00 -7.67
N ARG A 56 -1.09 -13.06 -7.95
CA ARG A 56 0.38 -13.09 -7.91
C ARG A 56 0.93 -13.72 -9.18
N GLY A 57 2.19 -13.43 -9.49
CA GLY A 57 2.83 -13.90 -10.73
C GLY A 57 2.58 -12.96 -11.90
N ASP A 58 2.73 -13.49 -13.12
CA ASP A 58 2.57 -12.74 -14.35
C ASP A 58 1.10 -12.35 -14.59
N ILE A 59 0.90 -11.10 -15.00
CA ILE A 59 -0.42 -10.50 -15.26
C ILE A 59 -0.45 -10.09 -16.72
N GLN A 60 -1.32 -10.74 -17.48
CA GLN A 60 -1.47 -10.49 -18.91
C GLN A 60 -1.97 -9.07 -19.19
N LEU A 61 -1.57 -8.51 -20.34
CA LEU A 61 -1.98 -7.19 -20.82
C LEU A 61 -3.49 -6.97 -20.63
N ASN A 62 -3.85 -5.78 -20.14
CA ASN A 62 -5.22 -5.36 -19.83
C ASN A 62 -5.95 -6.15 -18.72
N HIS A 63 -5.32 -7.12 -18.06
CA HIS A 63 -5.91 -7.78 -16.89
C HIS A 63 -5.72 -6.94 -15.65
N GLU A 64 -6.75 -6.93 -14.80
CA GLU A 64 -6.79 -6.12 -13.58
C GLU A 64 -6.03 -6.76 -12.42
N VAL A 65 -5.33 -5.93 -11.66
CA VAL A 65 -4.70 -6.30 -10.40
C VAL A 65 -5.05 -5.26 -9.35
N THR A 66 -5.37 -5.74 -8.14
CA THR A 66 -5.72 -4.89 -7.01
C THR A 66 -4.78 -5.19 -5.86
N VAL A 67 -4.26 -4.13 -5.23
CA VAL A 67 -3.57 -4.21 -3.94
C VAL A 67 -4.45 -3.62 -2.84
N LYS A 68 -4.46 -4.27 -1.68
CA LYS A 68 -5.12 -3.82 -0.45
C LYS A 68 -4.07 -3.73 0.65
N LEU A 69 -4.02 -2.58 1.31
CA LEU A 69 -3.14 -2.30 2.42
C LEU A 69 -3.94 -2.12 3.70
N THR A 70 -3.54 -2.79 4.78
CA THR A 70 -4.11 -2.61 6.11
C THR A 70 -3.01 -2.24 7.09
N LEU A 71 -3.12 -1.07 7.73
CA LEU A 71 -2.18 -0.58 8.71
C LEU A 71 -2.84 -0.50 10.08
N HIS A 72 -2.29 -1.20 11.06
CA HIS A 72 -2.63 -1.06 12.47
C HIS A 72 -1.68 -0.06 13.11
N ARG A 73 -2.21 0.97 13.78
CA ARG A 73 -1.40 1.98 14.47
C ARG A 73 -2.10 2.39 15.75
N ASP A 74 -1.31 2.56 16.80
CA ASP A 74 -1.77 3.20 18.02
C ASP A 74 -1.63 4.73 17.90
N LEU A 75 -2.73 5.45 18.09
CA LEU A 75 -2.69 6.91 18.16
C LEU A 75 -2.47 7.34 19.60
N GLY A 76 -1.33 7.99 19.85
CA GLY A 76 -1.11 8.72 21.08
C GLY A 76 -1.97 9.99 21.12
N LEU A 77 -2.71 10.18 22.21
CA LEU A 77 -3.29 11.47 22.55
C LEU A 77 -2.21 12.32 23.25
N PHE A 78 -2.08 13.61 22.90
CA PHE A 78 -1.14 14.50 23.58
C PHE A 78 -1.53 14.64 25.06
N GLY A 79 -0.55 14.48 25.97
CA GLY A 79 -0.77 14.44 27.42
C GLY A 79 -0.97 13.01 27.95
N ASN A 80 -1.19 12.85 29.25
CA ASN A 80 -1.30 11.56 29.96
C ASN A 80 -2.55 10.72 29.59
N PHE A 81 -3.08 10.84 28.36
CA PHE A 81 -4.38 10.33 27.91
C PHE A 81 -4.35 8.94 27.25
N GLY A 82 -3.19 8.27 27.22
CA GLY A 82 -3.05 6.93 26.66
C GLY A 82 -3.11 6.88 25.13
N SER A 83 -2.97 5.67 24.59
CA SER A 83 -3.05 5.39 23.16
C SER A 83 -4.27 4.52 22.85
N PHE A 84 -4.89 4.73 21.69
CA PHE A 84 -5.97 3.87 21.21
C PHE A 84 -5.64 3.30 19.82
N PRO A 85 -5.96 2.03 19.57
CA PRO A 85 -5.67 1.39 18.30
C PRO A 85 -6.62 1.92 17.21
N ILE A 86 -6.06 2.22 16.05
CA ILE A 86 -6.81 2.49 14.82
C ILE A 86 -6.37 1.52 13.71
N THR A 87 -7.27 1.31 12.76
CA THR A 87 -6.96 0.59 11.52
C THR A 87 -7.18 1.52 10.34
N LEU A 88 -6.12 1.76 9.57
CA LEU A 88 -6.18 2.48 8.30
C LEU A 88 -6.15 1.48 7.15
N LYS A 89 -6.93 1.75 6.10
CA LYS A 89 -6.98 0.92 4.90
C LYS A 89 -6.75 1.77 3.66
N ALA A 90 -6.05 1.20 2.69
CA ALA A 90 -5.91 1.77 1.35
C ALA A 90 -6.04 0.65 0.32
N SER A 91 -6.42 1.01 -0.90
CA SER A 91 -6.46 0.06 -2.02
C SER A 91 -6.26 0.80 -3.33
N ALA A 92 -5.62 0.14 -4.28
CA ALA A 92 -5.49 0.61 -5.66
C ALA A 92 -5.73 -0.54 -6.62
N THR A 93 -6.34 -0.25 -7.76
CA THR A 93 -6.59 -1.19 -8.85
C THR A 93 -6.03 -0.62 -10.14
N GLY A 94 -5.35 -1.45 -10.91
CA GLY A 94 -4.71 -1.11 -12.17
C GLY A 94 -4.83 -2.24 -13.18
N LYS A 95 -4.39 -1.98 -14.41
CA LYS A 95 -4.31 -2.99 -15.48
C LYS A 95 -2.87 -3.15 -15.94
N SER A 96 -2.45 -4.39 -16.17
CA SER A 96 -1.11 -4.68 -16.69
C SER A 96 -0.89 -4.05 -18.07
N GLU A 97 0.30 -3.48 -18.26
CA GLU A 97 0.77 -2.86 -19.51
C GLU A 97 1.68 -3.82 -20.32
N VAL A 98 1.91 -5.05 -19.83
CA VAL A 98 2.86 -6.01 -20.43
C VAL A 98 2.15 -7.19 -21.04
N TYR A 99 2.56 -7.56 -22.25
CA TYR A 99 2.11 -8.77 -22.92
C TYR A 99 3.04 -9.95 -22.62
N HIS A 100 2.46 -11.04 -22.13
CA HIS A 100 3.15 -12.33 -21.92
C HIS A 100 2.74 -13.30 -23.04
N LYS A 101 3.71 -13.96 -23.68
CA LYS A 101 3.48 -14.87 -24.83
C LYS A 101 3.07 -16.27 -24.41
#